data_AF-V9FRN3-F1
#
_entry.id   AF-V9FRN3-F1
#
_cell.length_a   1.000
_cell.length_b   1.000
_cell.length_c   1.000
_cell.angle_alpha   90.00
_cell.angle_beta   90.00
_cell.angle_gamma   90.00
#
_symmetry.space_group_name_H-M   'P 1'
#
loop_
_entity.id
_entity.type
_entity.pdbx_description
1 polymer ?
#
loop_
_entity_poly.entity_id
_entity_poly.type
_entity_poly.pdbx_seq_one_letter_code
_entity_poly.pdbx_strand_id
1 'polypeptide(L)'
;MQKNTRGFIYVNYNSSTTQITTTNAGGVLTPAKITSIYNNMNFGNTCPILYNLNSANGNASYAAANGTGLSLPASICTLNITADANGTPTQGTNITPSQAFLRLLVPTYSPNPSADNALIQKKTFRYFERVTNKFTVLPNQSFTWTVSNGIANPKKLILQPIITNPVSNTANSTNAAYADVINPFRSPLSTIPATTSPFAALKNLQVTVGNIPIWNNPVSFGYDLFVQEMSKSGVDGGLDDVTTAGLLNQRLWESLYRFVAVDIGRRLPSEDGAQKSIVISGTSNCDYALTIYYHVWREVVATVDTAMGTVSQGAVQH
;
A
#
# COMPACT_ATOMS: atom_id res chain seq x y z
N MET A 1 -0.93 -36.79 -11.62
CA MET A 1 -2.16 -36.63 -10.82
C MET A 1 -1.80 -36.64 -9.34
N GLN A 2 -1.58 -35.47 -8.73
CA GLN A 2 -1.18 -35.40 -7.32
C GLN A 2 -2.44 -35.38 -6.44
N LYS A 3 -2.91 -36.57 -6.04
CA LYS A 3 -3.95 -36.74 -5.01
C LYS A 3 -3.34 -36.41 -3.63
N ASN A 4 -4.08 -35.70 -2.78
CA ASN A 4 -3.68 -35.24 -1.43
C ASN A 4 -2.71 -34.06 -1.34
N THR A 5 -2.89 -33.00 -2.13
CA THR A 5 -2.23 -31.72 -1.85
C THR A 5 -2.82 -31.10 -0.58
N ARG A 6 -2.24 -31.41 0.58
CA ARG A 6 -2.42 -30.62 1.80
C ARG A 6 -1.49 -29.42 1.69
N GLY A 7 -2.04 -28.28 1.30
CA GLY A 7 -1.31 -27.01 1.27
C GLY A 7 -1.69 -26.15 2.46
N PHE A 8 -0.71 -25.45 3.03
CA PHE A 8 -0.98 -24.32 3.92
C PHE A 8 -1.10 -23.06 3.05
N ILE A 9 -2.13 -22.26 3.30
CA ILE A 9 -2.20 -20.90 2.75
C ILE A 9 -1.54 -19.99 3.78
N TYR A 10 -0.39 -19.43 3.43
CA TYR A 10 0.25 -18.39 4.23
C TYR A 10 -0.35 -17.05 3.86
N VAL A 11 -1.06 -16.44 4.81
CA VAL A 11 -1.56 -15.07 4.67
C VAL A 11 -0.63 -14.15 5.44
N ASN A 12 0.13 -13.33 4.70
CA ASN A 12 0.87 -12.23 5.30
C ASN A 12 -0.09 -11.06 5.52
N TYR A 13 -0.12 -10.51 6.72
CA TYR A 13 -0.95 -9.36 7.07
C TYR A 13 -0.13 -8.34 7.85
N ASN A 14 -0.57 -7.08 7.83
CA ASN A 14 -0.01 -6.06 8.70
C ASN A 14 -0.65 -6.16 10.08
N SER A 15 0.16 -6.09 11.13
CA SER A 15 -0.29 -6.07 12.52
C SER A 15 0.44 -4.99 13.30
N SER A 16 -0.26 -4.35 14.22
CA SER A 16 0.30 -3.28 15.03
C SER A 16 -0.30 -3.22 16.42
N THR A 17 0.50 -2.72 17.36
CA THR A 17 0.07 -2.32 18.69
C THR A 17 0.29 -0.82 18.85
N THR A 18 -0.77 -0.07 19.17
CA THR A 18 -0.67 1.35 19.54
C THR A 18 -0.96 1.51 21.03
N GLN A 19 -0.10 2.25 21.71
CA GLN A 19 -0.30 2.69 23.08
C GLN A 19 -0.50 4.21 23.10
N ILE A 20 -1.63 4.65 23.63
CA ILE A 20 -1.92 6.07 23.85
C ILE A 20 -1.86 6.31 25.36
N THR A 21 -0.93 7.15 25.79
CA THR A 21 -0.85 7.59 27.19
C THR A 21 -1.52 8.95 27.31
N THR A 22 -2.48 9.07 28.22
CA THR A 22 -3.24 10.31 28.41
C THR A 22 -2.67 11.17 29.52
N THR A 23 -3.05 12.45 29.49
CA THR A 23 -2.85 13.35 30.62
C THR A 23 -3.71 12.93 31.81
N ASN A 24 -3.52 13.59 32.95
CA ASN A 24 -4.34 13.41 34.14
C ASN A 24 -5.71 14.14 34.07
N ALA A 25 -6.06 14.75 32.94
CA ALA A 25 -7.33 15.47 32.77
C ALA A 25 -8.47 14.52 32.37
N GLY A 26 -9.52 14.46 33.19
CA GLY A 26 -10.69 13.62 32.93
C GLY A 26 -11.57 14.10 31.76
N GLY A 27 -12.55 13.28 31.40
CA GLY A 27 -13.54 13.55 30.35
C GLY A 27 -13.18 12.94 29.00
N VAL A 28 -13.86 13.37 27.92
CA VAL A 28 -13.69 12.79 26.58
C VAL A 28 -12.27 12.93 26.06
N LEU A 29 -11.71 11.86 25.49
CA LEU A 29 -10.40 11.84 24.83
C LEU A 29 -10.37 12.83 23.67
N THR A 30 -9.40 13.73 23.68
CA THR A 30 -9.11 14.67 22.59
C THR A 30 -7.59 14.72 22.37
N PRO A 31 -7.09 15.24 21.22
CA PRO A 31 -5.65 15.37 20.99
C PRO A 31 -4.91 16.12 22.11
N ALA A 32 -5.55 17.12 22.74
CA ALA A 32 -4.98 17.88 23.85
C ALA A 32 -4.79 17.06 25.15
N LYS A 33 -5.45 15.90 25.26
CA LYS A 33 -5.35 14.99 26.41
C LYS A 33 -4.40 13.83 26.17
N ILE A 34 -3.67 13.81 25.05
CA ILE A 34 -2.68 12.78 24.74
C ILE A 34 -1.31 13.29 25.16
N THR A 35 -0.65 12.57 26.06
CA THR A 35 0.73 12.84 26.46
C THR A 35 1.71 12.22 25.48
N SER A 36 1.47 10.98 25.05
CA SER A 36 2.31 10.30 24.07
C SER A 36 1.53 9.26 23.29
N ILE A 37 1.99 8.98 22.08
CA ILE A 37 1.54 7.87 21.25
C ILE A 37 2.78 7.07 20.89
N TYR A 38 2.73 5.79 21.23
CA TYR A 38 3.72 4.82 20.80
C TYR A 38 3.03 3.82 19.87
N ASN A 39 3.60 3.59 18.71
CA ASN A 39 3.09 2.60 17.77
C ASN A 39 4.20 1.62 17.41
N ASN A 40 3.89 0.33 17.52
CA ASN A 40 4.77 -0.75 17.17
C ASN A 40 4.14 -1.59 16.06
N MET A 41 4.89 -1.87 14.99
CA MET A 41 4.48 -2.83 13.98
C MET A 41 4.91 -4.23 14.44
N ASN A 42 3.94 -5.10 14.70
CA ASN A 42 4.18 -6.49 15.09
C ASN A 42 4.51 -7.33 13.84
N PHE A 43 3.80 -7.08 12.74
CA PHE A 43 4.02 -7.69 11.43
C PHE A 43 3.79 -6.68 10.31
N GLY A 44 4.56 -6.78 9.24
CA GLY A 44 4.46 -5.84 8.12
C GLY A 44 5.00 -4.44 8.44
N ASN A 45 4.70 -3.47 7.58
CA ASN A 45 5.32 -2.13 7.61
C ASN A 45 4.30 -0.97 7.59
N THR A 46 3.01 -1.27 7.66
CA THR A 46 1.94 -0.27 7.60
C THR A 46 0.97 -0.48 8.75
N CYS A 47 0.52 0.59 9.39
CA CYS A 47 -0.53 0.51 10.40
C CYS A 47 -1.87 0.14 9.75
N PRO A 48 -2.52 -0.98 10.14
CA PRO A 48 -3.81 -1.40 9.58
C PRO A 48 -5.01 -0.65 10.16
N ILE A 49 -4.80 0.26 11.13
CA ILE A 49 -5.86 0.97 11.85
C ILE A 49 -5.65 2.47 11.79
N LEU A 50 -6.76 3.19 11.60
CA LEU A 50 -6.83 4.63 11.68
C LEU A 50 -7.71 5.02 12.87
N TYR A 51 -7.18 5.82 13.80
CA TYR A 51 -7.97 6.39 14.87
C TYR A 51 -8.56 7.72 14.44
N ASN A 52 -9.87 7.81 14.59
CA ASN A 52 -10.53 9.08 14.67
C ASN A 52 -10.64 9.49 16.15
N LEU A 53 -9.84 10.46 16.57
CA LEU A 53 -9.90 11.02 17.92
C LEU A 53 -11.16 11.87 18.16
N ASN A 54 -11.95 12.13 17.12
CA ASN A 54 -13.24 12.84 17.16
C ASN A 54 -14.36 11.95 16.60
N SER A 55 -14.98 11.11 17.43
CA SER A 55 -16.25 10.47 17.05
C SER A 55 -17.43 11.45 17.20
N ALA A 56 -17.47 12.50 16.38
CA ALA A 56 -18.57 13.47 16.44
C ALA A 56 -19.33 13.51 15.11
N ASN A 57 -20.45 12.78 15.06
CA ASN A 57 -21.65 13.37 14.46
C ASN A 57 -22.09 14.49 15.40
N GLY A 58 -21.56 15.68 15.18
CA GLY A 58 -21.87 16.86 15.98
C GLY A 58 -21.71 18.09 15.12
N ASN A 59 -22.83 18.52 14.55
CA ASN A 59 -23.02 19.84 13.94
C ASN A 59 -22.28 20.92 14.77
N ALA A 60 -21.66 21.90 14.11
CA ALA A 60 -20.78 22.93 14.70
C ALA A 60 -21.46 23.88 15.73
N SER A 61 -22.66 23.53 16.20
CA SER A 61 -23.48 24.30 17.12
C SER A 61 -23.79 23.57 18.43
N TYR A 62 -23.27 22.35 18.67
CA TYR A 62 -23.47 21.64 19.94
C TYR A 62 -22.31 21.89 20.92
N ALA A 63 -22.61 22.69 21.93
CA ALA A 63 -21.73 23.10 23.01
C ALA A 63 -21.13 21.92 23.80
N ALA A 64 -20.02 22.21 24.47
CA ALA A 64 -19.07 21.35 25.19
C ALA A 64 -19.61 20.44 26.32
N ALA A 65 -20.90 20.10 26.37
CA ALA A 65 -21.53 19.40 27.49
C ALA A 65 -21.95 17.94 27.22
N ASN A 66 -21.94 17.47 25.96
CA ASN A 66 -22.32 16.09 25.63
C ASN A 66 -21.39 15.50 24.57
N GLY A 67 -20.13 15.28 24.95
CA GLY A 67 -19.17 14.64 24.05
C GLY A 67 -19.48 13.16 23.86
N THR A 68 -19.88 12.77 22.65
CA THR A 68 -19.98 11.37 22.22
C THR A 68 -18.57 10.85 21.95
N GLY A 69 -17.87 10.36 22.97
CA GLY A 69 -16.52 9.81 22.81
C GLY A 69 -16.05 9.04 24.04
N LEU A 70 -14.90 8.39 23.95
CA LEU A 70 -14.33 7.63 25.07
C LEU A 70 -14.01 8.59 26.23
N SER A 71 -14.82 8.54 27.29
CA SER A 71 -14.60 9.31 28.52
C SER A 71 -13.57 8.60 29.38
N LEU A 72 -12.56 9.34 29.84
CA LEU A 72 -11.47 8.83 30.65
C LEU A 72 -11.53 9.44 32.06
N PRO A 73 -11.06 8.70 33.09
CA PRO A 73 -10.97 9.22 34.45
C PRO A 73 -9.93 10.36 34.53
N ALA A 74 -10.00 11.16 35.59
CA ALA A 74 -9.02 12.21 35.89
C ALA A 74 -7.71 11.61 36.44
N SER A 75 -7.11 10.71 35.67
CA SER A 75 -5.86 10.02 35.98
C SER A 75 -5.15 9.63 34.68
N ILE A 76 -3.83 9.47 34.73
CA ILE A 76 -3.05 8.96 33.60
C ILE A 76 -3.57 7.57 33.24
N CYS A 77 -3.99 7.40 31.99
CA CYS A 77 -4.46 6.12 31.46
C CYS A 77 -3.57 5.72 30.28
N THR A 78 -3.29 4.43 30.15
CA THR A 78 -2.65 3.86 28.97
C THR A 78 -3.68 3.01 28.22
N LEU A 79 -4.05 3.46 27.02
CA LEU A 79 -4.93 2.74 26.12
C LEU A 79 -4.08 1.89 25.19
N ASN A 80 -4.16 0.56 25.34
CA ASN A 80 -3.51 -0.39 24.44
C ASN A 80 -4.50 -0.87 23.40
N ILE A 81 -4.15 -0.70 22.14
CA ILE A 81 -5.01 -1.06 21.02
C ILE A 81 -4.19 -1.90 20.06
N THR A 82 -4.67 -3.11 19.80
CA THR A 82 -3.97 -4.09 18.99
C THR A 82 -4.82 -4.41 17.77
N ALA A 83 -4.22 -4.31 16.59
CA ALA A 83 -4.77 -4.83 15.35
C ALA A 83 -3.94 -6.04 14.96
N ASP A 84 -4.48 -7.22 15.23
CA ASP A 84 -3.83 -8.49 14.97
C ASP A 84 -4.90 -9.53 14.64
N ALA A 85 -4.55 -10.50 13.81
CA ALA A 85 -5.36 -11.67 13.54
C ALA A 85 -5.10 -12.70 14.65
N ASN A 86 -5.43 -12.35 15.90
CA ASN A 86 -5.34 -13.29 16.99
C ASN A 86 -6.56 -14.21 16.94
N GLY A 87 -6.33 -15.46 16.54
CA GLY A 87 -7.28 -16.56 16.70
C GLY A 87 -7.49 -16.97 18.17
N THR A 88 -7.34 -16.04 19.11
CA THR A 88 -7.66 -16.29 20.52
C THR A 88 -9.15 -16.60 20.59
N PRO A 89 -9.53 -17.85 20.92
CA PRO A 89 -10.92 -18.15 21.19
C PRO A 89 -11.38 -17.19 22.28
N THR A 90 -12.50 -16.53 22.06
CA THR A 90 -13.23 -15.86 23.13
C THR A 90 -13.29 -16.86 24.29
N GLN A 91 -12.77 -16.50 25.47
CA GLN A 91 -12.88 -17.37 26.64
C GLN A 91 -14.37 -17.51 27.00
N GLY A 92 -15.04 -18.47 26.40
CA GLY A 92 -16.30 -19.01 26.85
C GLY A 92 -16.01 -20.30 27.60
N THR A 93 -16.42 -20.38 28.86
CA THR A 93 -16.55 -21.67 29.54
C THR A 93 -17.54 -22.55 28.75
N ASN A 94 -17.19 -23.83 28.55
CA ASN A 94 -18.00 -24.88 27.88
C ASN A 94 -18.00 -24.93 26.34
N ILE A 95 -17.02 -24.35 25.65
CA ILE A 95 -16.84 -24.59 24.20
C ILE A 95 -15.96 -25.83 23.99
N THR A 96 -16.49 -27.01 24.30
CA THR A 96 -15.88 -28.30 23.96
C THR A 96 -16.62 -28.93 22.78
N PRO A 97 -15.93 -29.40 21.72
CA PRO A 97 -16.57 -30.16 20.65
C PRO A 97 -17.30 -31.38 21.24
N SER A 98 -18.52 -31.68 20.77
CA SER A 98 -19.34 -32.77 21.33
C SER A 98 -18.80 -34.18 21.07
N GLN A 99 -17.68 -34.33 20.36
CA GLN A 99 -17.10 -35.60 19.97
C GLN A 99 -15.57 -35.59 20.08
N ALA A 100 -15.02 -36.67 20.66
CA ALA A 100 -13.58 -36.87 20.88
C ALA A 100 -12.78 -37.26 19.62
N PHE A 101 -13.46 -37.41 18.48
CA PHE A 101 -12.84 -37.77 17.20
C PHE A 101 -13.63 -37.15 16.04
N LEU A 102 -12.90 -36.65 15.04
CA LEU A 102 -13.46 -36.22 13.76
C LEU A 102 -13.14 -37.30 12.72
N ARG A 103 -14.17 -37.86 12.08
CA ARG A 103 -14.01 -38.76 10.92
C ARG A 103 -14.16 -37.95 9.64
N LEU A 104 -13.06 -37.68 8.96
CA LEU A 104 -13.07 -37.08 7.63
C LEU A 104 -13.39 -38.16 6.58
N LEU A 105 -14.64 -38.23 6.13
CA LEU A 105 -15.02 -39.01 4.96
C LEU A 105 -14.63 -38.21 3.71
N VAL A 106 -13.57 -38.61 3.02
CA VAL A 106 -13.18 -38.05 1.71
C VAL A 106 -13.68 -39.01 0.63
N PRO A 107 -14.79 -38.73 -0.06
CA PRO A 107 -15.19 -39.51 -1.22
C PRO A 107 -14.08 -39.42 -2.26
N THR A 108 -13.49 -40.57 -2.62
CA THR A 108 -12.48 -40.63 -3.67
C THR A 108 -13.16 -40.69 -5.02
N TYR A 109 -13.02 -39.64 -5.83
CA TYR A 109 -13.39 -39.67 -7.24
C TYR A 109 -12.45 -40.60 -8.01
N SER A 110 -13.01 -41.53 -8.79
CA SER A 110 -12.33 -42.28 -9.85
C SER A 110 -12.72 -41.66 -11.19
N PRO A 111 -11.80 -40.97 -11.90
CA PRO A 111 -12.15 -40.27 -13.12
C PRO A 111 -12.65 -41.22 -14.20
N ASN A 112 -13.74 -40.85 -14.86
CA ASN A 112 -14.08 -41.41 -16.17
C ASN A 112 -13.12 -40.80 -17.20
N PRO A 113 -12.36 -41.60 -17.98
CA PRO A 113 -11.38 -41.08 -18.94
C PRO A 113 -11.93 -40.06 -19.94
N SER A 114 -13.20 -40.17 -20.35
CA SER A 114 -13.81 -39.20 -21.27
C SER A 114 -14.17 -37.86 -20.60
N ALA A 115 -14.56 -37.89 -19.33
CA ALA A 115 -14.82 -36.68 -18.54
C ALA A 115 -13.51 -36.00 -18.14
N ASP A 116 -12.47 -36.76 -17.81
CA ASP A 116 -11.14 -36.24 -17.48
C ASP A 116 -10.52 -35.52 -18.69
N ASN A 117 -10.65 -36.09 -19.89
CA ASN A 117 -10.16 -35.47 -21.12
C ASN A 117 -10.89 -34.16 -21.47
N ALA A 118 -12.17 -34.02 -21.12
CA ALA A 118 -12.93 -32.77 -21.27
C ALA A 118 -12.50 -31.68 -20.25
N LEU A 119 -11.94 -32.09 -19.11
CA LEU A 119 -11.46 -31.21 -18.04
C LEU A 119 -9.98 -30.84 -18.22
N ILE A 120 -9.23 -31.55 -19.06
CA ILE A 120 -7.87 -31.18 -19.47
C ILE A 120 -7.92 -29.91 -20.32
N GLN A 121 -7.63 -28.80 -19.66
CA GLN A 121 -7.49 -27.47 -20.23
C GLN A 121 -6.19 -26.84 -19.76
N LYS A 122 -5.49 -26.22 -20.72
CA LYS A 122 -4.40 -25.29 -20.46
C LYS A 122 -4.93 -23.88 -20.71
N LYS A 123 -5.09 -23.12 -19.64
CA LYS A 123 -5.62 -21.74 -19.70
C LYS A 123 -4.58 -20.76 -19.21
N THR A 124 -4.52 -19.61 -19.85
CA THR A 124 -3.63 -18.51 -19.48
C THR A 124 -4.43 -17.29 -19.13
N PHE A 125 -4.02 -16.57 -18.09
CA PHE A 125 -4.55 -15.26 -17.78
C PHE A 125 -3.42 -14.29 -17.47
N ARG A 126 -3.65 -13.01 -17.74
CA ARG A 126 -2.70 -11.94 -17.47
C ARG A 126 -3.13 -11.16 -16.24
N TYR A 127 -2.17 -10.75 -15.43
CA TYR A 127 -2.42 -9.91 -14.27
C TYR A 127 -1.24 -8.96 -14.03
N PHE A 128 -1.47 -7.92 -13.25
CA PHE A 128 -0.40 -7.05 -12.79
C PHE A 128 0.18 -7.58 -11.49
N GLU A 129 1.48 -7.85 -11.51
CA GLU A 129 2.27 -8.07 -10.32
C GLU A 129 2.87 -6.74 -9.86
N ARG A 130 2.74 -6.44 -8.57
CA ARG A 130 3.25 -5.20 -7.97
C ARG A 130 4.53 -5.47 -7.19
N VAL A 131 5.63 -4.87 -7.63
CA VAL A 131 6.91 -4.83 -6.91
C VAL A 131 7.00 -3.51 -6.16
N THR A 132 7.31 -3.54 -4.86
CA THR A 132 7.34 -2.36 -4.00
C THR A 132 8.66 -2.26 -3.25
N ASN A 133 9.27 -1.07 -3.23
CA ASN A 133 10.42 -0.76 -2.40
C ASN A 133 10.47 0.77 -2.14
N LYS A 134 11.50 1.27 -1.46
CA LYS A 134 11.61 2.67 -1.06
C LYS A 134 13.05 3.17 -1.09
N PHE A 135 13.20 4.49 -1.19
CA PHE A 135 14.47 5.19 -0.97
C PHE A 135 14.22 6.55 -0.30
N THR A 136 15.26 7.13 0.28
CA THR A 136 15.18 8.41 0.99
C THR A 136 15.91 9.50 0.23
N VAL A 137 15.34 10.70 0.22
CA VAL A 137 15.90 11.91 -0.37
C VAL A 137 15.91 13.00 0.69
N LEU A 138 17.04 13.68 0.85
CA LEU A 138 17.17 14.79 1.79
C LEU A 138 16.41 16.04 1.30
N PRO A 139 16.09 17.00 2.21
CA PRO A 139 15.43 18.23 1.84
C PRO A 139 16.14 18.96 0.70
N ASN A 140 15.37 19.39 -0.31
CA ASN A 140 15.88 20.16 -1.45
C ASN A 140 17.07 19.53 -2.22
N GLN A 141 17.32 18.22 -2.05
CA GLN A 141 18.41 17.51 -2.73
C GLN A 141 17.96 16.84 -4.02
N SER A 142 18.89 16.80 -4.99
CA SER A 142 18.76 16.00 -6.19
C SER A 142 19.07 14.53 -5.92
N PHE A 143 18.44 13.64 -6.68
CA PHE A 143 18.63 12.20 -6.56
C PHE A 143 18.64 11.52 -7.93
N THR A 144 19.33 10.40 -7.99
CA THR A 144 19.23 9.40 -9.05
C THR A 144 19.12 8.05 -8.38
N TRP A 145 18.10 7.27 -8.73
CA TRP A 145 17.82 5.99 -8.09
C TRP A 145 17.51 4.92 -9.12
N THR A 146 18.12 3.76 -8.96
CA THR A 146 17.80 2.59 -9.79
C THR A 146 16.65 1.84 -9.14
N VAL A 147 15.47 1.95 -9.75
CA VAL A 147 14.24 1.27 -9.31
C VAL A 147 14.35 -0.24 -9.55
N SER A 148 14.90 -0.63 -10.70
CA SER A 148 15.20 -2.02 -11.05
C SER A 148 16.34 -2.09 -12.05
N ASN A 149 17.25 -3.06 -11.90
CA ASN A 149 18.30 -3.35 -12.88
C ASN A 149 17.76 -4.15 -14.08
N GLY A 150 16.60 -4.79 -13.93
CA GLY A 150 16.02 -5.64 -14.97
C GLY A 150 14.66 -6.15 -14.54
N ILE A 151 13.62 -5.65 -15.17
CA ILE A 151 12.25 -6.14 -15.00
C ILE A 151 11.61 -6.36 -16.37
N ALA A 152 11.00 -7.53 -16.55
CA ALA A 152 10.27 -7.83 -17.77
C ALA A 152 8.88 -7.20 -17.71
N ASN A 153 8.41 -6.72 -18.85
CA ASN A 153 7.06 -6.19 -19.05
C ASN A 153 6.59 -5.17 -18.00
N PRO A 154 7.39 -4.15 -17.64
CA PRO A 154 6.90 -3.07 -16.80
C PRO A 154 5.79 -2.29 -17.54
N LYS A 155 4.79 -1.82 -16.78
CA LYS A 155 3.63 -1.10 -17.32
C LYS A 155 3.41 0.22 -16.62
N LYS A 156 3.48 0.25 -15.29
CA LYS A 156 3.27 1.49 -14.52
C LYS A 156 4.33 1.64 -13.43
N LEU A 157 4.77 2.87 -13.23
CA LEU A 157 5.56 3.28 -12.08
C LEU A 157 4.75 4.30 -11.28
N ILE A 158 4.57 4.02 -10.00
CA ILE A 158 3.92 4.94 -9.06
C ILE A 158 4.96 5.33 -8.02
N LEU A 159 5.21 6.63 -7.84
CA LEU A 159 6.03 7.17 -6.76
C LEU A 159 5.12 7.87 -5.75
N GLN A 160 5.28 7.52 -4.49
CA GLN A 160 4.53 8.05 -3.37
C GLN A 160 5.50 8.77 -2.42
N PRO A 161 5.71 10.09 -2.60
CA PRO A 161 6.59 10.87 -1.74
C PRO A 161 5.93 11.12 -0.38
N ILE A 162 6.63 10.77 0.69
CA ILE A 162 6.15 10.90 2.07
C ILE A 162 7.23 11.52 2.94
N ILE A 163 6.84 12.43 3.82
CA ILE A 163 7.74 13.03 4.80
C ILE A 163 8.24 11.93 5.75
N THR A 164 9.56 11.77 5.80
CA THR A 164 10.25 10.75 6.59
C THR A 164 10.15 11.03 8.09
N ASN A 165 10.22 12.32 8.46
CA ASN A 165 10.08 12.81 9.82
C ASN A 165 9.51 14.24 9.78
N PRO A 166 8.45 14.55 10.55
CA PRO A 166 7.89 15.91 10.63
C PRO A 166 8.77 16.93 11.34
N VAL A 167 9.91 16.54 11.94
CA VAL A 167 10.89 17.51 12.46
C VAL A 167 11.70 18.05 11.29
N SER A 168 11.57 19.35 11.00
CA SER A 168 12.38 20.00 9.95
C SER A 168 13.84 19.89 10.34
N ASN A 169 14.70 19.46 9.42
CA ASN A 169 16.15 19.45 9.63
C ASN A 169 16.73 20.89 9.55
N THR A 170 16.08 21.84 10.20
CA THR A 170 16.61 23.17 10.44
C THR A 170 17.20 23.17 11.84
N ALA A 171 18.52 23.01 11.88
CA ALA A 171 19.41 23.10 13.04
C ALA A 171 19.44 21.88 14.00
N ASN A 172 20.60 21.21 14.01
CA ASN A 172 21.27 20.71 15.22
C ASN A 172 20.38 20.03 16.28
N SER A 173 19.55 19.07 15.89
CA SER A 173 19.00 18.12 16.85
C SER A 173 19.80 16.83 16.77
N THR A 174 20.37 16.42 17.89
CA THR A 174 20.99 15.10 18.13
C THR A 174 20.00 13.93 17.99
N ASN A 175 18.80 14.18 17.44
CA ASN A 175 17.70 13.25 17.21
C ASN A 175 17.72 12.67 15.78
N ALA A 176 18.89 12.54 15.16
CA ALA A 176 19.09 11.71 13.97
C ALA A 176 18.73 10.22 14.22
N ALA A 177 18.59 9.81 15.48
CA ALA A 177 18.20 8.46 15.90
C ALA A 177 16.70 8.13 15.72
N TYR A 178 15.86 9.07 15.26
CA TYR A 178 14.41 8.89 15.13
C TYR A 178 13.92 8.76 13.68
N ALA A 179 14.82 8.52 12.73
CA ALA A 179 14.40 8.09 11.39
C ALA A 179 13.53 6.83 11.54
N ASP A 180 12.27 6.90 11.10
CA ASP A 180 11.22 5.85 11.23
C ASP A 180 10.40 5.83 12.55
N VAL A 181 10.64 6.71 13.54
CA VAL A 181 9.85 6.72 14.80
C VAL A 181 8.48 7.40 14.65
N ILE A 182 8.35 8.35 13.72
CA ILE A 182 7.05 8.94 13.31
C ILE A 182 6.92 8.79 11.79
N ASN A 183 7.07 7.56 11.29
CA ASN A 183 6.79 7.26 9.89
C ASN A 183 5.27 7.29 9.68
N PRO A 184 4.75 8.14 8.78
CA PRO A 184 3.31 8.21 8.54
C PRO A 184 2.68 6.89 8.10
N PHE A 185 3.41 5.98 7.43
CA PHE A 185 2.93 4.63 7.11
C PHE A 185 2.63 3.79 8.36
N ARG A 186 3.39 4.00 9.44
CA ARG A 186 3.21 3.29 10.72
C ARG A 186 2.30 4.06 11.67
N SER A 187 1.92 5.30 11.32
CA SER A 187 1.10 6.12 12.19
C SER A 187 -0.36 5.70 12.11
N PRO A 188 -1.03 5.46 13.24
CA PRO A 188 -2.46 5.21 13.25
C PRO A 188 -3.29 6.50 13.18
N LEU A 189 -2.64 7.66 13.04
CA LEU A 189 -3.28 8.97 12.86
C LEU A 189 -3.08 9.54 11.47
N SER A 190 -2.34 8.84 10.60
CA SER A 190 -2.10 9.27 9.23
C SER A 190 -3.04 8.53 8.28
N THR A 191 -3.49 9.23 7.24
CA THR A 191 -4.22 8.62 6.13
C THR A 191 -3.30 7.97 5.10
N ILE A 192 -1.99 8.07 5.26
CA ILE A 192 -0.99 7.38 4.44
C ILE A 192 -1.04 5.88 4.78
N PRO A 193 -1.10 4.95 3.80
CA PRO A 193 -0.79 5.13 2.38
C PRO A 193 -1.95 5.46 1.44
N ALA A 194 -3.18 5.61 1.93
CA ALA A 194 -4.29 6.01 1.06
C ALA A 194 -4.08 7.43 0.48
N THR A 195 -3.26 8.26 1.14
CA THR A 195 -2.82 9.59 0.73
C THR A 195 -1.30 9.69 0.59
N THR A 196 -0.80 10.84 0.14
CA THR A 196 0.60 11.24 0.25
C THR A 196 0.80 12.22 1.41
N SER A 197 2.05 12.57 1.71
CA SER A 197 2.26 13.69 2.64
C SER A 197 1.78 15.01 2.04
N PRO A 198 1.24 15.93 2.87
CA PRO A 198 0.73 17.20 2.39
C PRO A 198 1.81 17.99 1.64
N PHE A 199 1.49 18.43 0.42
CA PHE A 199 2.36 19.23 -0.45
C PHE A 199 3.75 18.61 -0.75
N ALA A 200 3.93 17.31 -0.51
CA ALA A 200 5.17 16.63 -0.83
C ALA A 200 5.35 16.53 -2.34
N ALA A 201 6.30 17.29 -2.89
CA ALA A 201 6.45 17.46 -4.33
C ALA A 201 7.88 17.12 -4.81
N LEU A 202 7.95 16.62 -6.04
CA LEU A 202 9.19 16.37 -6.77
C LEU A 202 9.23 17.31 -8.00
N LYS A 203 10.41 17.84 -8.31
CA LYS A 203 10.65 18.68 -9.50
C LYS A 203 11.80 18.12 -10.33
N ASN A 204 11.90 18.55 -11.58
CA ASN A 204 12.91 18.08 -12.53
C ASN A 204 12.95 16.54 -12.65
N LEU A 205 11.78 15.91 -12.58
CA LEU A 205 11.63 14.47 -12.59
C LEU A 205 11.92 13.92 -14.00
N GLN A 206 12.71 12.86 -14.08
CA GLN A 206 12.91 12.07 -15.28
C GLN A 206 12.82 10.58 -14.94
N VAL A 207 12.19 9.83 -15.84
CA VAL A 207 12.14 8.37 -15.79
C VAL A 207 12.80 7.84 -17.04
N THR A 208 13.68 6.86 -16.88
CA THR A 208 14.38 6.21 -17.98
C THR A 208 14.14 4.71 -17.88
N VAL A 209 13.68 4.10 -18.98
CA VAL A 209 13.40 2.67 -19.09
C VAL A 209 14.27 2.07 -20.18
N GLY A 210 15.16 1.15 -19.83
CA GLY A 210 16.12 0.56 -20.77
C GLY A 210 16.98 1.61 -21.48
N ASN A 211 17.45 2.62 -20.73
CA ASN A 211 18.21 3.78 -21.21
C ASN A 211 17.44 4.74 -22.16
N ILE A 212 16.13 4.56 -22.32
CA ILE A 212 15.28 5.47 -23.09
C ILE A 212 14.50 6.36 -22.12
N PRO A 213 14.63 7.70 -22.21
CA PRO A 213 13.85 8.60 -21.36
C PRO A 213 12.36 8.56 -21.74
N ILE A 214 11.48 8.58 -20.74
CA ILE A 214 10.02 8.60 -20.93
C ILE A 214 9.55 9.99 -21.41
N TRP A 215 10.15 11.05 -20.89
CA TRP A 215 9.94 12.42 -21.34
C TRP A 215 11.19 12.96 -22.00
N ASN A 216 11.04 13.73 -23.08
CA ASN A 216 12.19 14.29 -23.81
C ASN A 216 13.04 15.23 -22.91
N ASN A 217 12.38 15.95 -22.00
CA ASN A 217 13.01 16.81 -21.00
C ASN A 217 12.48 16.45 -19.60
N PRO A 218 13.27 16.64 -18.53
CA PRO A 218 12.79 16.51 -17.16
C PRO A 218 11.57 17.39 -16.90
N VAL A 219 10.59 16.86 -16.18
CA VAL A 219 9.28 17.50 -15.97
C VAL A 219 9.08 17.92 -14.52
N SER A 220 8.34 19.00 -14.30
CA SER A 220 7.71 19.26 -13.01
C SER A 220 6.35 18.58 -12.99
N PHE A 221 6.24 17.48 -12.26
CA PHE A 221 5.03 16.64 -12.30
C PHE A 221 3.87 17.36 -11.59
N GLY A 222 2.93 17.87 -12.39
CA GLY A 222 1.73 18.59 -11.97
C GLY A 222 0.45 17.81 -12.28
N TYR A 223 -0.70 18.41 -11.96
CA TYR A 223 -2.01 17.77 -12.13
C TYR A 223 -2.33 17.46 -13.60
N ASP A 224 -1.99 18.35 -14.54
CA ASP A 224 -2.25 18.11 -15.96
C ASP A 224 -1.51 16.87 -16.48
N LEU A 225 -0.24 16.73 -16.09
CA LEU A 225 0.56 15.56 -16.46
C LEU A 225 0.04 14.30 -15.76
N PHE A 226 -0.41 14.41 -14.51
CA PHE A 226 -1.09 13.32 -13.81
C PHE A 226 -2.32 12.84 -14.59
N VAL A 227 -3.20 13.75 -15.03
CA VAL A 227 -4.40 13.41 -15.82
C VAL A 227 -4.00 12.75 -17.13
N GLN A 228 -2.97 13.24 -17.82
CA GLN A 228 -2.49 12.63 -19.06
C GLN A 228 -1.98 11.20 -18.85
N GLU A 229 -1.13 10.99 -17.84
CA GLU A 229 -0.57 9.67 -17.52
C GLU A 229 -1.65 8.69 -17.01
N MET A 230 -2.70 9.18 -16.34
CA MET A 230 -3.79 8.36 -15.82
C MET A 230 -4.97 8.20 -16.76
N SER A 231 -5.08 9.00 -17.84
CA SER A 231 -6.20 8.98 -18.78
C SER A 231 -6.52 7.58 -19.32
N LYS A 232 -5.48 6.77 -19.59
CA LYS A 232 -5.59 5.40 -20.11
C LYS A 232 -5.85 4.33 -19.04
N SER A 233 -6.07 4.74 -17.79
CA SER A 233 -6.26 3.83 -16.66
C SER A 233 -7.74 3.64 -16.27
N GLY A 234 -8.67 4.28 -16.97
CA GLY A 234 -10.12 4.13 -16.77
C GLY A 234 -10.70 2.82 -17.30
N VAL A 235 -12.00 2.62 -17.10
CA VAL A 235 -12.76 1.53 -17.74
C VAL A 235 -12.57 1.61 -19.26
N ASP A 236 -12.37 0.47 -19.91
CA ASP A 236 -12.07 0.37 -21.35
C ASP A 236 -10.88 1.22 -21.82
N GLY A 237 -9.92 1.49 -20.93
CA GLY A 237 -8.75 2.32 -21.25
C GLY A 237 -9.07 3.81 -21.37
N GLY A 238 -10.17 4.27 -20.76
CA GLY A 238 -10.63 5.67 -20.82
C GLY A 238 -11.27 6.05 -22.15
N LEU A 239 -11.81 5.07 -22.89
CA LEU A 239 -12.49 5.28 -24.17
C LEU A 239 -13.95 5.76 -24.03
N ASP A 240 -14.53 5.63 -22.84
CA ASP A 240 -15.86 6.13 -22.52
C ASP A 240 -15.77 7.39 -21.65
N ASP A 241 -16.19 8.53 -22.19
CA ASP A 241 -16.15 9.83 -21.51
C ASP A 241 -16.98 9.84 -20.21
N VAL A 242 -18.00 8.99 -20.09
CA VAL A 242 -18.91 8.97 -18.94
C VAL A 242 -18.28 8.29 -17.72
N THR A 243 -17.45 7.26 -17.93
CA THR A 243 -16.77 6.52 -16.87
C THR A 243 -15.33 6.99 -16.60
N THR A 244 -14.85 7.99 -17.34
CA THR A 244 -13.49 8.54 -17.23
C THR A 244 -13.35 9.68 -16.20
N ALA A 245 -14.44 10.06 -15.51
CA ALA A 245 -14.42 11.11 -14.49
C ALA A 245 -13.61 10.68 -13.24
N GLY A 246 -12.44 11.29 -13.04
CA GLY A 246 -11.62 11.10 -11.84
C GLY A 246 -12.22 11.78 -10.61
N LEU A 247 -12.25 11.08 -9.47
CA LEU A 247 -12.70 11.63 -8.17
C LEU A 247 -11.72 12.66 -7.59
N LEU A 248 -10.48 12.68 -8.08
CA LEU A 248 -9.43 13.59 -7.62
C LEU A 248 -9.43 14.84 -8.50
N ASN A 249 -9.90 15.97 -7.96
CA ASN A 249 -9.70 17.26 -8.59
C ASN A 249 -8.27 17.79 -8.33
N GLN A 250 -7.89 18.84 -9.06
CA GLN A 250 -6.56 19.46 -8.95
C GLN A 250 -6.20 19.83 -7.50
N ARG A 251 -7.11 20.47 -6.78
CA ARG A 251 -6.86 20.90 -5.39
C ARG A 251 -6.54 19.72 -4.47
N LEU A 252 -7.33 18.64 -4.55
CA LEU A 252 -7.11 17.45 -3.72
C LEU A 252 -5.78 16.78 -4.10
N TRP A 253 -5.49 16.66 -5.40
CA TRP A 253 -4.26 16.05 -5.87
C TRP A 253 -3.03 16.84 -5.44
N GLU A 254 -3.01 18.16 -5.66
CA GLU A 254 -1.86 19.00 -5.33
C GLU A 254 -1.60 19.11 -3.82
N SER A 255 -2.65 18.97 -3.00
CA SER A 255 -2.54 19.09 -1.54
C SER A 255 -2.21 17.79 -0.83
N LEU A 256 -2.90 16.68 -1.13
CA LEU A 256 -2.85 15.46 -0.30
C LEU A 256 -2.68 14.15 -1.08
N TYR A 257 -2.86 14.16 -2.41
CA TYR A 257 -2.76 12.95 -3.25
C TYR A 257 -1.70 13.11 -4.34
N ARG A 258 -0.57 13.76 -4.04
CA ARG A 258 0.47 14.12 -5.01
C ARG A 258 1.39 12.95 -5.35
N PHE A 259 0.81 11.79 -5.63
CA PHE A 259 1.56 10.65 -6.14
C PHE A 259 1.88 10.88 -7.61
N VAL A 260 3.06 10.44 -8.02
CA VAL A 260 3.50 10.49 -9.41
C VAL A 260 3.14 9.17 -10.05
N ALA A 261 2.29 9.19 -11.08
CA ALA A 261 1.98 8.02 -11.87
C ALA A 261 2.59 8.18 -13.26
N VAL A 262 3.35 7.19 -13.72
CA VAL A 262 4.02 7.22 -15.03
C VAL A 262 3.70 5.93 -15.77
N ASP A 263 3.19 6.08 -16.99
CA ASP A 263 3.07 4.97 -17.93
C ASP A 263 4.45 4.64 -18.51
N ILE A 264 5.02 3.54 -18.03
CA ILE A 264 6.32 3.01 -18.46
C ILE A 264 6.18 1.80 -19.39
N GLY A 265 4.95 1.53 -19.85
CA GLY A 265 4.62 0.48 -20.82
C GLY A 265 4.70 0.93 -22.28
N ARG A 266 5.22 2.13 -22.56
CA ARG A 266 5.34 2.73 -23.90
C ARG A 266 6.45 2.08 -24.72
N ARG A 267 6.23 0.85 -25.16
CA ARG A 267 7.20 0.01 -25.86
C ARG A 267 6.57 -0.74 -27.01
N LEU A 268 7.42 -1.26 -27.91
CA LEU A 268 6.94 -2.08 -29.01
C LEU A 268 6.59 -3.50 -28.53
N PRO A 269 5.59 -4.16 -29.13
CA PRO A 269 5.25 -5.55 -28.79
C PRO A 269 6.40 -6.53 -28.99
N SER A 270 7.33 -6.26 -29.91
CA SER A 270 8.54 -7.07 -30.13
C SER A 270 9.48 -7.10 -28.91
N GLU A 271 9.31 -6.18 -27.97
CA GLU A 271 10.10 -6.10 -26.74
C GLU A 271 9.42 -6.81 -25.56
N ASP A 272 8.32 -7.54 -25.79
CA ASP A 272 7.65 -8.35 -24.78
C ASP A 272 8.60 -9.40 -24.19
N GLY A 273 8.66 -9.49 -22.86
CA GLY A 273 9.50 -10.44 -22.13
C GLY A 273 10.95 -9.99 -21.94
N ALA A 274 11.42 -8.99 -22.67
CA ALA A 274 12.76 -8.43 -22.47
C ALA A 274 12.85 -7.70 -21.12
N GLN A 275 13.93 -7.95 -20.37
CA GLN A 275 14.19 -7.24 -19.13
C GLN A 275 14.74 -5.84 -19.43
N LYS A 276 14.14 -4.82 -18.82
CA LYS A 276 14.61 -3.43 -18.93
C LYS A 276 14.92 -2.87 -17.55
N SER A 277 15.98 -2.07 -17.47
CA SER A 277 16.27 -1.28 -16.28
C SER A 277 15.27 -0.14 -16.14
N ILE A 278 15.02 0.31 -14.92
CA ILE A 278 14.24 1.50 -14.63
C ILE A 278 15.09 2.38 -13.71
N VAL A 279 15.36 3.59 -14.15
CA VAL A 279 16.09 4.61 -13.39
C VAL A 279 15.22 5.84 -13.29
N ILE A 280 15.19 6.45 -12.11
CA ILE A 280 14.52 7.72 -11.87
C ILE A 280 15.53 8.75 -11.39
N SER A 281 15.31 10.00 -11.76
CA SER A 281 16.06 11.12 -11.23
C SER A 281 15.15 12.32 -11.02
N GLY A 282 15.51 13.19 -10.09
CA GLY A 282 14.80 14.44 -9.86
C GLY A 282 15.35 15.18 -8.65
N THR A 283 14.58 16.14 -8.17
CA THR A 283 14.92 16.93 -6.98
C THR A 283 13.73 16.96 -6.03
N SER A 284 13.98 16.75 -4.74
CA SER A 284 12.98 17.00 -3.70
C SER A 284 12.63 18.49 -3.69
N ASN A 285 11.34 18.82 -3.68
CA ASN A 285 10.86 20.20 -3.53
C ASN A 285 10.17 20.36 -2.17
N CYS A 286 10.84 19.89 -1.12
CA CYS A 286 10.36 19.90 0.26
C CYS A 286 11.49 20.25 1.23
N ASP A 287 11.12 20.94 2.31
CA ASP A 287 12.02 21.29 3.41
C ASP A 287 12.22 20.14 4.42
N TYR A 288 11.51 19.03 4.21
CA TYR A 288 11.62 17.80 4.98
C TYR A 288 12.22 16.68 4.13
N ALA A 289 12.94 15.76 4.78
CA ALA A 289 13.43 14.57 4.11
C ALA A 289 12.24 13.72 3.65
N LEU A 290 12.29 13.24 2.41
CA LEU A 290 11.24 12.41 1.83
C LEU A 290 11.67 10.96 1.75
N THR A 291 10.81 10.04 2.17
CA THR A 291 10.87 8.64 1.81
C THR A 291 9.94 8.45 0.62
N ILE A 292 10.49 8.05 -0.51
CA ILE A 292 9.74 7.79 -1.74
C ILE A 292 9.50 6.30 -1.81
N TYR A 293 8.25 5.89 -1.59
CA TYR A 293 7.81 4.53 -1.86
C TYR A 293 7.49 4.43 -3.33
N TYR A 294 8.01 3.40 -3.99
CA TYR A 294 7.74 3.18 -5.40
C TYR A 294 7.11 1.82 -5.63
N HIS A 295 6.16 1.80 -6.55
CA HIS A 295 5.47 0.61 -7.01
C HIS A 295 5.68 0.45 -8.50
N VAL A 296 6.30 -0.64 -8.90
CA VAL A 296 6.37 -1.05 -10.31
C VAL A 296 5.32 -2.11 -10.55
N TRP A 297 4.41 -1.84 -11.48
CA TRP A 297 3.43 -2.80 -11.92
C TRP A 297 3.93 -3.39 -13.22
N ARG A 298 4.14 -4.71 -13.22
CA ARG A 298 4.54 -5.47 -14.40
C ARG A 298 3.44 -6.44 -14.81
N GLU A 299 3.31 -6.63 -16.10
CA GLU A 299 2.39 -7.63 -16.64
C GLU A 299 3.03 -9.01 -16.56
N VAL A 300 2.24 -9.97 -16.11
CA VAL A 300 2.65 -11.34 -15.91
C VAL A 300 1.59 -12.27 -16.47
N VAL A 301 2.04 -13.38 -17.05
CA VAL A 301 1.17 -14.46 -17.54
C VAL A 301 1.22 -15.62 -16.55
N ALA A 302 0.06 -15.99 -16.00
CA ALA A 302 -0.10 -17.25 -15.29
C ALA A 302 -0.72 -18.28 -16.24
N THR A 303 -0.18 -19.49 -16.23
CA THR A 303 -0.69 -20.65 -16.97
C THR A 303 -1.16 -21.68 -15.96
N VAL A 304 -2.40 -22.12 -16.12
CA VAL A 304 -2.99 -23.21 -15.34
C VAL A 304 -3.11 -24.41 -16.27
N ASP A 305 -2.35 -25.46 -15.96
CA ASP A 305 -2.40 -26.75 -16.65
C ASP A 305 -3.09 -27.77 -15.75
N THR A 306 -4.31 -28.12 -16.12
CA THR A 306 -5.13 -29.07 -15.36
C THR A 306 -4.76 -30.54 -15.61
N ALA A 307 -4.05 -30.86 -16.71
CA ALA A 307 -3.52 -32.21 -16.91
C ALA A 307 -2.35 -32.50 -15.96
N MET A 308 -1.46 -31.52 -15.79
CA MET A 308 -0.30 -31.63 -14.88
C MET A 308 -0.66 -31.24 -13.45
N GLY A 309 -1.75 -30.51 -13.23
CA GLY A 309 -2.13 -29.94 -11.94
C GLY A 309 -1.19 -28.82 -11.49
N THR A 310 -0.60 -28.10 -12.45
CA THR A 310 0.44 -27.11 -12.20
C THR A 310 -0.02 -25.70 -12.56
N VAL A 311 0.39 -24.74 -11.74
CA VAL A 311 0.27 -23.31 -12.02
C VAL A 311 1.69 -22.77 -12.21
N SER A 312 1.98 -22.21 -13.39
CA SER A 312 3.28 -21.62 -13.70
C SER A 312 3.15 -20.15 -14.07
N GLN A 313 4.12 -19.34 -13.67
CA GLN A 313 4.18 -17.91 -13.93
C GLN A 313 5.33 -17.61 -14.89
N GLY A 314 5.09 -16.76 -15.88
CA GLY A 314 6.08 -16.33 -16.86
C GLY A 314 5.90 -14.87 -17.29
N ALA A 315 6.92 -14.33 -17.95
CA ALA A 315 6.85 -12.98 -18.53
C ALA A 315 6.00 -12.96 -19.81
N VAL A 316 6.01 -14.03 -20.60
CA VAL A 316 5.30 -14.12 -21.88
C VAL A 316 4.45 -15.39 -21.90
N GLN A 317 3.40 -15.38 -22.72
CA GLN A 317 2.62 -16.57 -23.02
C GLN A 317 3.44 -17.50 -23.92
N HIS A 318 3.61 -18.75 -23.50
CA HIS A 318 4.22 -19.82 -24.30
C HIS A 318 3.14 -20.69 -24.94
#